data_AF-A0A0W0WU23-F1
#
_entry.id   AF-A0A0W0WU23-F1
#
_cell.length_a   1.000
_cell.length_b   1.000
_cell.length_c   1.000
_cell.angle_alpha   90.00
_cell.angle_beta   90.00
_cell.angle_gamma   90.00
#
_symmetry.space_group_name_H-M   'P 1'
#
loop_
_entity.id
_entity.type
_entity.pdbx_description
1 polymer ?
#
loop_
_entity_poly.entity_id
_entity_poly.type
_entity_poly.pdbx_seq_one_letter_code
_entity_poly.pdbx_strand_id
1 'polypeptide(L)'
;MRLIGAFIIALLFFGSNSIFAEKILILAPPTSGGLNCRAIYDDAASPKSTTTIVASSQFHCANKGGLRVIHGIYGDEKQPQGVLLSCVGDTSERVLFACYFPKN
;
A
#
# COMPACT_ATOMS: atom_id res chain seq x y z
N MET A 1 -9.56 -26.54 -35.76
CA MET A 1 -8.79 -25.29 -35.52
C MET A 1 -9.52 -24.33 -34.58
N ARG A 2 -10.00 -24.79 -33.39
CA ARG A 2 -10.69 -23.92 -32.41
C ARG A 2 -10.09 -23.97 -30.99
N LEU A 3 -9.28 -24.99 -30.70
CA LEU A 3 -8.67 -25.21 -29.38
C LEU A 3 -7.40 -24.38 -29.14
N ILE A 4 -6.68 -23.99 -30.19
CA ILE A 4 -5.41 -23.26 -30.07
C ILE A 4 -5.66 -21.81 -29.64
N GLY A 5 -6.73 -21.17 -30.15
CA GLY A 5 -7.08 -19.79 -29.80
C GLY A 5 -7.47 -19.61 -28.33
N ALA A 6 -8.14 -20.59 -27.73
CA ALA A 6 -8.52 -20.55 -26.32
C ALA A 6 -7.31 -20.64 -25.38
N PHE A 7 -6.26 -21.36 -25.78
CA PHE A 7 -5.05 -21.55 -24.97
C PHE A 7 -4.20 -20.26 -24.90
N ILE A 8 -4.14 -19.49 -25.99
CA ILE A 8 -3.40 -18.22 -26.04
C ILE A 8 -4.09 -17.13 -25.19
N ILE A 9 -5.43 -17.07 -25.22
CA ILE A 9 -6.19 -16.11 -24.38
C ILE A 9 -6.02 -16.44 -22.90
N ALA A 10 -6.02 -17.72 -22.52
CA ALA A 10 -5.76 -18.12 -21.14
C ALA A 10 -4.35 -17.72 -20.67
N LEU A 11 -3.32 -17.91 -21.49
CA LEU A 11 -1.94 -17.51 -21.16
C LEU A 11 -1.77 -15.99 -20.98
N LEU A 12 -2.52 -15.17 -21.73
CA LEU A 12 -2.51 -13.71 -21.57
C LEU A 12 -3.19 -13.23 -20.28
N PHE A 13 -4.14 -14.01 -19.73
CA PHE A 13 -4.80 -13.66 -18.47
C PHE A 13 -3.99 -14.01 -17.22
N PHE A 14 -3.04 -14.96 -17.31
CA PHE A 14 -2.19 -15.35 -16.17
C PHE A 14 -0.84 -14.61 -16.12
N GLY A 15 -0.48 -13.81 -17.14
CA GLY A 15 0.86 -13.26 -17.31
C GLY A 15 1.16 -11.89 -16.68
N SER A 16 0.18 -11.21 -16.09
CA SER A 16 0.32 -9.78 -15.73
C SER A 16 0.26 -9.44 -14.25
N ASN A 17 0.33 -10.43 -13.36
CA ASN A 17 0.55 -10.20 -11.93
C ASN A 17 2.02 -10.47 -11.58
N SER A 18 2.94 -9.70 -12.16
CA SER A 18 4.24 -9.47 -11.51
C SER A 18 3.99 -8.62 -10.27
N ILE A 19 3.40 -9.23 -9.25
CA ILE A 19 3.42 -8.71 -7.89
C ILE A 19 4.89 -8.77 -7.51
N PHE A 20 5.62 -7.69 -7.75
CA PHE A 20 6.88 -7.47 -7.04
C PHE A 20 6.54 -7.68 -5.57
N ALA A 21 7.07 -8.75 -5.00
CA ALA A 21 6.82 -9.13 -3.63
C ALA A 21 7.46 -8.05 -2.74
N GLU A 22 6.74 -6.95 -2.54
CA GLU A 22 7.14 -5.89 -1.65
C GLU A 22 7.30 -6.52 -0.27
N LYS A 23 8.45 -6.29 0.36
CA LYS A 23 8.81 -6.94 1.61
C LYS A 23 7.76 -6.59 2.67
N ILE A 24 7.04 -7.59 3.17
CA ILE A 24 6.05 -7.42 4.22
C ILE A 24 6.81 -7.12 5.53
N LEU A 25 6.65 -5.91 6.03
CA LEU A 25 7.21 -5.49 7.31
C LEU A 25 6.13 -5.53 8.38
N ILE A 26 6.50 -5.90 9.61
CA ILE A 26 5.68 -5.59 10.78
C ILE A 26 6.02 -4.17 11.19
N LEU A 27 4.99 -3.37 11.37
CA LEU A 27 5.11 -1.93 11.56
C LEU A 27 4.70 -1.57 12.99
N ALA A 28 5.47 -0.68 13.57
CA ALA A 28 5.18 -0.04 14.83
C ALA A 28 4.25 1.18 14.61
N PRO A 29 3.65 1.73 15.68
CA PRO A 29 2.79 2.89 15.58
C PRO A 29 3.47 4.07 14.87
N PRO A 30 2.72 4.92 14.16
CA PRO A 30 3.29 6.03 13.40
C PRO A 30 3.97 7.03 14.33
N THR A 31 5.14 7.52 13.94
CA THR A 31 5.88 8.56 14.68
C THR A 31 5.47 9.97 14.28
N SER A 32 4.81 10.13 13.13
CA SER A 32 4.41 11.42 12.56
C SER A 32 3.17 11.30 11.65
N GLY A 33 2.52 12.44 11.35
CA GLY A 33 1.42 12.52 10.37
C GLY A 33 0.01 12.75 10.96
N GLY A 34 -0.09 13.06 12.25
CA GLY A 34 -1.33 13.51 12.89
C GLY A 34 -2.38 12.40 13.11
N LEU A 35 -3.61 12.82 13.43
CA LEU A 35 -4.71 11.90 13.83
C LEU A 35 -5.05 10.84 12.77
N ASN A 36 -4.90 11.16 11.48
CA ASN A 36 -5.20 10.23 10.40
C ASN A 36 -4.29 9.00 10.43
N CYS A 37 -2.99 9.18 10.68
CA CYS A 37 -2.03 8.08 10.68
C CYS A 37 -2.24 7.14 11.86
N ARG A 38 -2.61 7.71 13.03
CA ARG A 38 -2.91 6.91 14.21
C ARG A 38 -4.18 6.09 14.01
N ALA A 39 -5.24 6.70 13.47
CA ALA A 39 -6.47 5.98 13.14
C ALA A 39 -6.21 4.84 12.14
N ILE A 40 -5.46 5.11 11.07
CA ILE A 40 -5.03 4.08 10.10
C ILE A 40 -4.35 2.90 10.80
N TYR A 41 -3.42 3.18 11.72
CA TYR A 41 -2.72 2.14 12.47
C TYR A 41 -3.67 1.33 13.34
N ASP A 42 -4.52 2.00 14.11
CA ASP A 42 -5.39 1.37 15.10
C ASP A 42 -6.48 0.53 14.40
N ASP A 43 -7.02 1.01 13.27
CA ASP A 43 -8.06 0.34 12.46
C ASP A 43 -7.52 -0.80 11.57
N ALA A 44 -6.20 -0.85 11.32
CA ALA A 44 -5.60 -1.92 10.51
C ALA A 44 -5.77 -3.30 11.16
N ALA A 45 -5.98 -4.34 10.35
CA ALA A 45 -6.06 -5.70 10.88
C ALA A 45 -4.73 -6.16 11.50
N SER A 46 -4.81 -7.05 12.50
CA SER A 46 -3.64 -7.75 13.03
C SER A 46 -3.23 -8.89 12.09
N PRO A 47 -1.92 -9.11 11.85
CA PRO A 47 -0.80 -8.32 12.36
C PRO A 47 -0.65 -6.96 11.64
N LYS A 48 -0.18 -5.94 12.37
CA LYS A 48 0.06 -4.59 11.85
C LYS A 48 1.24 -4.63 10.87
N SER A 49 0.94 -4.96 9.62
CA SER A 49 1.91 -5.21 8.55
C SER A 49 1.77 -4.16 7.46
N THR A 50 2.75 -4.06 6.55
CA THR A 50 2.64 -3.19 5.36
C THR A 50 1.31 -3.38 4.64
N THR A 51 0.90 -4.62 4.39
CA THR A 51 -0.34 -4.94 3.67
C THR A 51 -1.59 -4.45 4.41
N THR A 52 -1.68 -4.72 5.72
CA THR A 52 -2.87 -4.33 6.50
C THR A 52 -2.93 -2.83 6.74
N ILE A 53 -1.78 -2.17 6.92
CA ILE A 53 -1.67 -0.72 7.05
C ILE A 53 -2.02 -0.02 5.73
N VAL A 54 -1.57 -0.52 4.58
CA VAL A 54 -1.93 0.02 3.27
C VAL A 54 -3.42 -0.15 2.98
N ALA A 55 -4.00 -1.32 3.27
CA ALA A 55 -5.43 -1.56 3.11
C ALA A 55 -6.28 -0.61 3.97
N SER A 56 -5.92 -0.43 5.23
CA SER A 56 -6.54 0.59 6.11
C SER A 56 -6.38 1.99 5.53
N SER A 57 -5.16 2.36 5.10
CA SER A 57 -4.88 3.66 4.49
C SER A 57 -5.76 3.95 3.28
N GLN A 58 -6.06 2.96 2.44
CA GLN A 58 -6.94 3.12 1.28
C GLN A 58 -8.36 3.52 1.70
N PHE A 59 -8.91 2.88 2.73
CA PHE A 59 -10.22 3.23 3.29
C PHE A 59 -10.25 4.67 3.81
N HIS A 60 -9.27 5.05 4.65
CA HIS A 60 -9.19 6.42 5.17
C HIS A 60 -8.96 7.46 4.07
N CYS A 61 -8.18 7.11 3.04
CA CYS A 61 -7.91 7.97 1.90
C CYS A 61 -9.20 8.24 1.11
N ALA A 62 -9.95 7.20 0.77
CA ALA A 62 -11.24 7.32 0.08
C ALA A 62 -12.25 8.17 0.87
N ASN A 63 -12.34 7.96 2.19
CA ASN A 63 -13.23 8.74 3.07
C ASN A 63 -12.88 10.24 3.14
N LYS A 64 -11.65 10.62 2.77
CA LYS A 64 -11.20 12.01 2.68
C LYS A 64 -11.32 12.58 1.26
N GLY A 65 -11.91 11.84 0.32
CA GLY A 65 -12.00 12.22 -1.10
C GLY A 65 -10.71 11.99 -1.88
N GLY A 66 -9.77 11.20 -1.32
CA GLY A 66 -8.58 10.75 -2.03
C GLY A 66 -8.90 9.63 -3.02
N LEU A 67 -8.08 9.52 -4.05
CA LEU A 67 -8.29 8.52 -5.11
C LEU A 67 -7.41 7.30 -4.94
N ARG A 68 -6.19 7.48 -4.41
CA ARG A 68 -5.24 6.38 -4.25
C ARG A 68 -4.26 6.66 -3.13
N VAL A 69 -3.71 5.56 -2.61
CA VAL A 69 -2.58 5.58 -1.68
C VAL A 69 -1.34 5.17 -2.45
N ILE A 70 -0.31 6.00 -2.39
CA ILE A 70 1.04 5.68 -2.84
C ILE A 70 1.81 5.26 -1.59
N HIS A 71 2.52 4.15 -1.65
CA HIS A 71 3.40 3.70 -0.56
C HIS A 71 4.77 3.30 -1.09
N GLY A 72 5.74 3.31 -0.20
CA GLY A 72 7.08 2.80 -0.47
C GLY A 72 7.82 2.48 0.83
N ILE A 73 8.77 1.55 0.74
CA ILE A 73 9.67 1.23 1.84
C ILE A 73 10.67 2.37 2.01
N TYR A 74 10.84 2.83 3.25
CA TYR A 74 11.85 3.80 3.64
C TYR A 74 13.07 3.09 4.22
N GLY A 75 14.26 3.54 3.83
CA GLY A 75 15.55 2.96 4.26
C GLY A 75 16.22 2.13 3.17
N ASP A 76 17.27 1.42 3.54
CA ASP A 76 18.01 0.53 2.64
C ASP A 76 17.19 -0.74 2.35
N GLU A 77 17.26 -1.29 1.14
CA GLU A 77 16.51 -2.50 0.78
C GLU A 77 16.85 -3.70 1.68
N LYS A 78 18.11 -3.81 2.11
CA LYS A 78 18.58 -4.86 3.02
C LYS A 78 18.16 -4.56 4.45
N GLN A 79 18.11 -3.28 4.84
CA GLN A 79 17.72 -2.81 6.17
C GLN A 79 16.59 -1.78 6.11
N PRO A 80 15.36 -2.25 5.81
CA PRO A 80 14.22 -1.35 5.72
C PRO A 80 13.88 -0.81 7.10
N GLN A 81 13.67 0.50 7.17
CA GLN A 81 13.41 1.25 8.40
C GLN A 81 11.92 1.47 8.63
N GLY A 82 11.09 1.41 7.58
CA GLY A 82 9.65 1.57 7.69
C GLY A 82 8.96 1.70 6.34
N VAL A 83 7.74 2.20 6.37
CA VAL A 83 6.91 2.47 5.19
C VAL A 83 6.44 3.91 5.23
N LEU A 84 6.64 4.62 4.13
CA LEU A 84 6.01 5.90 3.85
C LEU A 84 4.75 5.64 3.03
N LEU A 85 3.67 6.30 3.40
CA LEU A 85 2.44 6.29 2.62
C LEU A 85 1.84 7.68 2.49
N SER A 86 1.26 7.94 1.33
CA SER A 86 0.67 9.23 0.97
C SER A 86 -0.68 8.98 0.30
N CYS A 87 -1.71 9.61 0.84
CA CYS A 87 -3.01 9.68 0.20
C CYS A 87 -3.04 10.87 -0.74
N VAL A 88 -3.28 10.61 -2.03
CA VAL A 88 -3.33 11.64 -3.07
C VAL A 88 -4.72 11.71 -3.71
N GLY A 89 -5.08 12.91 -4.14
CA GLY A 89 -6.32 13.19 -4.87
C GLY A 89 -6.22 12.85 -6.36
N ASP A 90 -6.94 13.64 -7.14
CA ASP A 90 -7.00 13.69 -8.60
C ASP A 90 -5.63 13.89 -9.28
N THR A 91 -4.71 14.55 -8.59
CA THR A 91 -3.31 14.69 -9.01
C THR A 91 -2.37 14.22 -7.91
N SER A 92 -1.20 13.72 -8.30
CA SER A 92 -0.14 13.31 -7.36
C SER A 92 0.41 14.46 -6.51
N GLU A 93 0.21 15.70 -6.96
CA GLU A 93 0.64 16.91 -6.24
C GLU A 93 -0.33 17.28 -5.11
N ARG A 94 -1.57 16.79 -5.15
CA ARG A 94 -2.57 17.01 -4.11
C ARG A 94 -2.50 15.92 -3.04
N VAL A 95 -1.57 16.10 -2.10
CA VAL A 95 -1.44 15.23 -0.93
C VAL A 95 -2.47 15.61 0.14
N LEU A 96 -3.37 14.70 0.48
CA LEU A 96 -4.37 14.89 1.54
C LEU A 96 -3.77 14.61 2.93
N PHE A 97 -2.96 13.56 3.02
CA PHE A 97 -2.15 13.26 4.20
C PHE A 97 -0.99 12.34 3.81
N ALA A 98 0.05 12.34 4.63
CA ALA A 98 1.17 11.42 4.53
C ALA A 98 1.53 10.89 5.92
N CYS A 99 1.89 9.62 5.98
CA CYS A 99 2.21 8.91 7.20
C CYS A 99 3.52 8.15 7.05
N TYR A 100 4.26 8.08 8.15
CA TYR A 100 5.42 7.22 8.26
C TYR A 100 5.18 6.20 9.37
N PHE A 101 5.34 4.93 9.03
CA PHE A 101 5.23 3.80 9.95
C PHE A 101 6.60 3.13 10.07
N PRO A 102 7.27 3.25 11.23
CA PRO A 102 8.54 2.58 11.43
C PRO A 102 8.34 1.07 11.45
N LYS A 103 9.37 0.33 11.04
CA LYS A 103 9.44 -1.11 11.24
C LYS A 103 9.54 -1.40 12.75
N ASN A 104 8.81 -2.41 13.22
CA ASN A 104 8.86 -2.90 14.59
C ASN A 104 10.07 -3.81 14.84
#